data_AF-A0A6M0T3I0-F1
#
_entry.id   AF-A0A6M0T3I0-F1
#
_cell.length_a   1.000
_cell.length_b   1.000
_cell.length_c   1.000
_cell.angle_alpha   90.00
_cell.angle_beta   90.00
_cell.angle_gamma   90.00
#
_symmetry.space_group_name_H-M   'P 1'
#
loop_
_entity.id
_entity.type
_entity.pdbx_description
1 polymer ?
#
loop_
_entity_poly.entity_id
_entity_poly.type
_entity_poly.pdbx_seq_one_letter_code
_entity_poly.pdbx_strand_id
1 'polypeptide(L)'
;MIIFDLLNDFEEIKGDFTLGKSYYWILVHSQDLNSLKDKLNLKEENIKECENYTQGAQINFYKDYIFIILNLLNYDKVVEANEINIFLSKDYIITVYKERLNLIEEILDDIKECRNCFLLKENPKPFILLYYIIDRIIIKNYEVIATLETEADKIEIDILKEPKHEHIDEIIYLRRQVYRIRKYITPLRYIGDSLISNDNAMIEEECVKYCITLNNKIEKLMVALETLVQDLSLVREAFESEISNKTNELMKVFTLIATIFLPASLITSIYGMNFDNLPPMQHPKGCLYVLGFTFVISLFLVYLFKRKKWL
;
A
#
# COMPACT_ATOMS: atom_id res chain seq x y z
N MET A 1 -22.59 -26.18 0.01
CA MET A 1 -22.36 -26.18 1.48
C MET A 1 -21.55 -27.40 1.89
N ILE A 2 -20.51 -27.22 2.71
CA ILE A 2 -19.65 -28.29 3.26
C ILE A 2 -19.57 -28.07 4.78
N ILE A 3 -19.68 -29.14 5.57
CA ILE A 3 -19.61 -29.08 7.05
C ILE A 3 -18.45 -29.96 7.50
N PHE A 4 -17.55 -29.42 8.32
CA PHE A 4 -16.47 -30.15 8.96
C PHE A 4 -16.68 -30.23 10.47
N ASP A 5 -16.35 -31.38 11.04
CA ASP A 5 -16.30 -31.59 12.48
C ASP A 5 -14.90 -31.30 13.02
N LEU A 6 -14.75 -30.22 13.79
CA LEU A 6 -13.47 -29.81 14.36
C LEU A 6 -12.92 -30.82 15.39
N LEU A 7 -13.79 -31.54 16.13
CA LEU A 7 -13.34 -32.53 17.12
C LEU A 7 -12.92 -33.85 16.46
N ASN A 8 -13.53 -34.20 15.33
CA ASN A 8 -13.23 -35.43 14.59
C ASN A 8 -12.27 -35.16 13.42
N ASP A 9 -11.13 -34.52 13.68
CA ASP A 9 -10.05 -34.23 12.71
C ASP A 9 -10.51 -33.63 11.37
N PHE A 10 -11.51 -32.74 11.42
CA PHE A 10 -12.10 -32.08 10.24
C PHE A 10 -12.75 -33.06 9.24
N GLU A 11 -13.33 -34.16 9.72
CA GLU A 11 -14.14 -35.05 8.89
C GLU A 11 -15.37 -34.32 8.31
N GLU A 12 -15.62 -34.54 7.01
CA GLU A 12 -16.77 -33.95 6.31
C GLU A 12 -18.07 -34.68 6.70
N ILE A 13 -19.02 -33.95 7.28
CA ILE A 13 -20.34 -34.48 7.65
C ILE A 13 -21.32 -34.25 6.49
N LYS A 14 -21.89 -35.35 5.97
CA LYS A 14 -22.90 -35.32 4.88
C LYS A 14 -24.37 -35.26 5.37
N GLY A 15 -24.61 -34.91 6.64
CA GLY A 15 -25.92 -34.98 7.30
C GLY A 15 -26.23 -33.78 8.20
N ASP A 16 -27.33 -33.84 8.94
CA ASP A 16 -27.73 -32.78 9.89
C ASP A 16 -26.74 -32.68 11.07
N PHE A 17 -26.30 -31.45 11.37
CA PHE A 17 -25.47 -31.16 12.54
C PHE A 17 -26.35 -30.79 13.73
N THR A 18 -25.93 -31.18 14.94
CA THR A 18 -26.62 -30.86 16.20
C THR A 18 -25.72 -30.02 17.09
N LEU A 19 -26.14 -28.78 17.37
CA LEU A 19 -25.44 -27.86 18.28
C LEU A 19 -25.22 -28.48 19.67
N GLY A 20 -24.08 -28.18 20.30
CA GLY A 20 -23.71 -28.65 21.65
C GLY A 20 -23.09 -30.04 21.74
N LYS A 21 -22.94 -30.80 20.65
CA LYS A 21 -22.24 -32.11 20.64
C LYS A 21 -20.81 -32.06 20.15
N SER A 22 -20.53 -31.17 19.20
CA SER A 22 -19.20 -30.94 18.65
C SER A 22 -19.04 -29.48 18.23
N TYR A 23 -17.85 -29.14 17.75
CA TYR A 23 -17.54 -27.88 17.11
C TYR A 23 -17.62 -28.05 15.59
N TYR A 24 -18.34 -27.16 14.91
CA TYR A 24 -18.57 -27.27 13.46
C TYR A 24 -17.97 -26.11 12.67
N TRP A 25 -17.26 -26.42 11.59
CA TRP A 25 -16.88 -25.43 10.58
C TRP A 25 -17.74 -25.60 9.33
N ILE A 26 -18.51 -24.57 9.00
CA ILE A 26 -19.50 -24.62 7.92
C ILE A 26 -19.05 -23.67 6.80
N LEU A 27 -18.67 -24.24 5.65
CA LEU A 27 -18.33 -23.51 4.43
C LEU A 27 -19.55 -23.39 3.52
N VAL A 28 -19.98 -22.16 3.28
CA VAL A 28 -21.24 -21.88 2.58
C VAL A 28 -21.03 -20.80 1.52
N HIS A 29 -21.61 -21.00 0.36
CA HIS A 29 -21.69 -19.97 -0.66
C HIS A 29 -22.78 -18.95 -0.27
N SER A 30 -22.58 -17.66 -0.54
CA SER A 30 -23.52 -16.58 -0.13
C SER A 30 -24.98 -16.86 -0.49
N GLN A 31 -25.25 -17.47 -1.65
CA GLN A 31 -26.60 -17.82 -2.12
C GLN A 31 -27.28 -18.92 -1.30
N ASP A 32 -26.52 -19.82 -0.68
CA ASP A 32 -27.03 -20.97 0.06
C ASP A 32 -27.29 -20.62 1.55
N LEU A 33 -26.89 -19.44 2.00
CA LEU A 33 -26.93 -19.03 3.41
C LEU A 33 -28.36 -18.97 3.98
N ASN A 34 -29.36 -18.68 3.14
CA ASN A 34 -30.77 -18.63 3.54
C ASN A 34 -31.27 -19.97 4.12
N SER A 35 -30.69 -21.10 3.73
CA SER A 35 -31.04 -22.42 4.27
C SER A 35 -30.68 -22.60 5.76
N LEU A 36 -29.75 -21.79 6.27
CA LEU A 36 -29.27 -21.85 7.65
C LEU A 36 -29.92 -20.83 8.58
N LYS A 37 -30.71 -19.91 8.03
CA LYS A 37 -31.36 -18.81 8.77
C LYS A 37 -32.15 -19.32 9.98
N ASP A 38 -33.08 -20.23 9.73
CA ASP A 38 -34.00 -20.73 10.76
C ASP A 38 -33.32 -21.67 11.75
N LYS A 39 -32.31 -22.44 11.30
CA LYS A 39 -31.57 -23.38 12.17
C LYS A 39 -30.67 -22.67 13.18
N LEU A 40 -30.11 -21.52 12.82
CA LEU A 40 -29.07 -20.82 13.59
C LEU A 40 -29.51 -19.44 14.10
N ASN A 41 -30.78 -19.06 13.90
CA ASN A 41 -31.36 -17.78 14.31
C ASN A 41 -30.57 -16.57 13.79
N LEU A 42 -30.09 -16.65 12.54
CA LEU A 42 -29.31 -15.58 11.91
C LEU A 42 -30.21 -14.39 11.57
N LYS A 43 -29.73 -13.18 11.84
CA LYS A 43 -30.47 -11.96 11.51
C LYS A 43 -30.51 -11.78 9.99
N GLU A 44 -31.67 -11.38 9.48
CA GLU A 44 -31.87 -11.16 8.04
C GLU A 44 -30.97 -10.05 7.48
N GLU A 45 -30.66 -9.03 8.29
CA GLU A 45 -29.73 -7.95 7.94
C GLU A 45 -28.34 -8.52 7.58
N ASN A 46 -27.80 -9.43 8.40
CA ASN A 46 -26.47 -10.01 8.18
C ASN A 46 -26.43 -10.92 6.94
N ILE A 47 -27.53 -11.60 6.65
CA ILE A 47 -27.64 -12.40 5.42
C ILE A 47 -27.62 -11.50 4.19
N LYS A 48 -28.38 -10.39 4.21
CA LYS A 48 -28.37 -9.39 3.13
C LYS A 48 -27.01 -8.72 2.96
N GLU A 49 -26.28 -8.50 4.05
CA GLU A 49 -24.89 -8.04 3.98
C GLU A 49 -23.95 -9.08 3.38
N CYS A 50 -24.19 -10.38 3.60
CA CYS A 50 -23.44 -11.44 2.92
C CYS A 50 -23.76 -11.55 1.42
N GLU A 51 -24.93 -11.07 0.97
CA GLU A 51 -25.31 -11.06 -0.44
C GLU A 51 -24.75 -9.82 -1.17
N ASN A 52 -24.78 -8.64 -0.52
CA ASN A 52 -24.30 -7.38 -1.08
C ASN A 52 -22.82 -7.17 -0.79
N TYR A 53 -22.02 -6.61 -1.71
CA TYR A 53 -20.64 -6.24 -1.37
C TYR A 53 -20.61 -5.04 -0.42
N THR A 54 -20.21 -5.28 0.83
CA THR A 54 -20.02 -4.24 1.83
C THR A 54 -18.61 -3.68 1.72
N GLN A 55 -18.46 -2.35 1.81
CA GLN A 55 -17.20 -1.67 1.45
C GLN A 55 -16.15 -1.58 2.58
N GLY A 56 -16.16 -2.50 3.55
CA GLY A 56 -15.12 -2.55 4.57
C GLY A 56 -15.34 -3.61 5.63
N ALA A 57 -14.23 -3.99 6.26
CA ALA A 57 -14.24 -4.93 7.37
C ALA A 57 -15.01 -4.35 8.57
N GLN A 58 -15.81 -5.18 9.24
CA GLN A 58 -16.63 -4.79 10.37
C GLN A 58 -16.83 -5.96 11.34
N ILE A 59 -17.20 -5.65 12.59
CA ILE A 59 -17.53 -6.62 13.62
C ILE A 59 -18.78 -6.18 14.37
N ASN A 60 -19.75 -7.08 14.45
CA ASN A 60 -21.02 -6.86 15.16
C ASN A 60 -21.24 -8.00 16.17
N PHE A 61 -21.52 -7.64 17.41
CA PHE A 61 -21.81 -8.59 18.47
C PHE A 61 -23.32 -8.80 18.61
N TYR A 62 -23.74 -10.06 18.55
CA TYR A 62 -25.09 -10.47 18.89
C TYR A 62 -25.06 -11.43 20.07
N LYS A 63 -26.24 -11.71 20.63
CA LYS A 63 -26.39 -12.58 21.79
C LYS A 63 -25.89 -14.02 21.51
N ASP A 64 -26.14 -14.52 20.30
CA ASP A 64 -25.92 -15.93 19.96
C ASP A 64 -24.69 -16.17 19.06
N TYR A 65 -24.13 -15.09 18.49
CA TYR A 65 -22.97 -15.14 17.60
C TYR A 65 -22.31 -13.76 17.44
N ILE A 66 -21.07 -13.76 16.93
CA ILE A 66 -20.35 -12.60 16.44
C ILE A 66 -20.39 -12.66 14.91
N PHE A 67 -20.72 -11.55 14.26
CA PHE A 67 -20.63 -11.41 12.82
C PHE A 67 -19.42 -10.56 12.46
N ILE A 68 -18.56 -11.07 11.59
CA ILE A 68 -17.32 -10.41 11.17
C ILE A 68 -17.26 -10.40 9.66
N ILE A 69 -16.99 -9.23 9.08
CA ILE A 69 -16.65 -9.08 7.67
C ILE A 69 -15.17 -8.75 7.60
N LEU A 70 -14.42 -9.47 6.76
CA LEU A 70 -13.00 -9.28 6.54
C LEU A 70 -12.72 -9.10 5.05
N ASN A 71 -11.64 -8.39 4.73
CA ASN A 71 -11.19 -8.19 3.36
C ASN A 71 -9.82 -8.84 3.15
N LEU A 72 -9.76 -9.73 2.17
CA LEU A 72 -8.53 -10.28 1.62
C LEU A 72 -8.12 -9.45 0.41
N LEU A 73 -6.94 -8.85 0.47
CA LEU A 73 -6.41 -8.00 -0.59
C LEU A 73 -5.62 -8.83 -1.59
N ASN A 74 -5.80 -8.53 -2.87
CA ASN A 74 -5.00 -9.05 -3.97
C ASN A 74 -4.45 -7.88 -4.79
N TYR A 75 -3.23 -8.04 -5.32
CA TYR A 75 -2.59 -7.04 -6.16
C TYR A 75 -1.97 -7.71 -7.40
N ASP A 76 -2.43 -7.26 -8.56
CA ASP A 76 -1.81 -7.56 -9.87
C ASP A 76 -1.45 -6.23 -10.55
N LYS A 77 -2.47 -5.39 -10.74
CA LYS A 77 -2.34 -3.98 -11.14
C LYS A 77 -3.16 -3.06 -10.26
N VAL A 78 -4.30 -3.55 -9.80
CA VAL A 78 -5.20 -2.77 -8.98
C VAL A 78 -5.44 -3.56 -7.71
N VAL A 79 -5.39 -2.86 -6.57
CA VAL A 79 -5.68 -3.49 -5.28
C VAL A 79 -7.16 -3.83 -5.23
N GLU A 80 -7.47 -5.11 -5.36
CA GLU A 80 -8.83 -5.66 -5.25
C GLU A 80 -9.02 -6.28 -3.88
N ALA A 81 -10.26 -6.24 -3.39
CA ALA A 81 -10.61 -6.73 -2.08
C ALA A 81 -11.73 -7.77 -2.19
N ASN A 82 -11.42 -8.98 -1.78
CA ASN A 82 -12.36 -10.08 -1.68
C ASN A 82 -12.92 -10.14 -0.26
N GLU A 83 -14.24 -10.23 -0.15
CA GLU A 83 -14.93 -10.22 1.14
C GLU A 83 -15.09 -11.64 1.68
N ILE A 84 -14.79 -11.82 2.97
CA ILE A 84 -15.05 -13.04 3.72
C ILE A 84 -15.95 -12.68 4.88
N ASN A 85 -17.13 -13.32 4.92
CA ASN A 85 -18.09 -13.11 5.99
C ASN A 85 -18.03 -14.30 6.94
N ILE A 86 -17.98 -14.03 8.25
CA ILE A 86 -17.81 -15.05 9.27
C ILE A 86 -18.87 -14.87 10.35
N PHE A 87 -19.56 -15.96 10.67
CA PHE A 87 -20.40 -16.07 11.85
C PHE A 87 -19.69 -16.96 12.86
N LEU A 88 -19.30 -16.40 13.99
CA LEU A 88 -18.65 -17.13 15.08
C LEU A 88 -19.63 -17.33 16.24
N SER A 89 -19.80 -18.58 16.66
CA SER A 89 -20.47 -18.95 17.90
C SER A 89 -19.54 -19.83 18.76
N LYS A 90 -20.04 -20.30 19.90
CA LYS A 90 -19.31 -21.19 20.81
C LYS A 90 -19.18 -22.59 20.21
N ASP A 91 -20.20 -23.02 19.48
CA ASP A 91 -20.28 -24.38 18.92
C ASP A 91 -19.99 -24.44 17.42
N TYR A 92 -19.96 -23.30 16.73
CA TYR A 92 -19.79 -23.30 15.28
C TYR A 92 -19.08 -22.05 14.77
N ILE A 93 -18.50 -22.19 13.59
CA ILE A 93 -18.01 -21.10 12.77
C ILE A 93 -18.50 -21.30 11.34
N ILE A 94 -19.20 -20.30 10.79
CA ILE A 94 -19.65 -20.29 9.40
C ILE A 94 -18.72 -19.36 8.64
N THR A 95 -18.09 -19.85 7.58
CA THR A 95 -17.38 -19.00 6.63
C THR A 95 -18.18 -18.93 5.34
N VAL A 96 -18.62 -17.72 5.02
CA VAL A 96 -19.42 -17.44 3.83
C VAL A 96 -18.54 -16.76 2.80
N TYR A 97 -18.48 -17.36 1.61
CA TYR A 97 -17.71 -16.86 0.48
C TYR A 97 -18.62 -16.56 -0.71
N LYS A 98 -18.29 -15.50 -1.45
CA LYS A 98 -18.94 -15.14 -2.73
C LYS A 98 -18.20 -15.74 -3.91
N GLU A 99 -16.88 -15.67 -3.87
CA GLU A 99 -15.98 -16.30 -4.84
C GLU A 99 -15.15 -17.33 -4.11
N ARG A 100 -14.70 -18.36 -4.82
CA ARG A 100 -13.87 -19.40 -4.21
C ARG A 100 -12.49 -18.80 -3.90
N LEU A 101 -12.14 -18.79 -2.61
CA LEU A 101 -10.90 -18.17 -2.14
C LEU A 101 -9.86 -19.25 -1.86
N ASN A 102 -8.69 -19.12 -2.48
CA ASN A 102 -7.54 -20.00 -2.25
C ASN A 102 -7.13 -20.04 -0.77
N LEU A 103 -7.37 -18.96 -0.01
CA LEU A 103 -7.08 -18.89 1.42
C LEU A 103 -7.73 -20.02 2.23
N ILE A 104 -8.99 -20.37 1.92
CA ILE A 104 -9.70 -21.44 2.65
C ILE A 104 -9.10 -22.80 2.30
N GLU A 105 -8.70 -22.99 1.05
CA GLU A 105 -8.06 -24.22 0.58
C GLU A 105 -6.66 -24.39 1.21
N GLU A 106 -5.87 -23.32 1.26
CA GLU A 106 -4.56 -23.29 1.94
C GLU A 106 -4.70 -23.70 3.42
N ILE A 107 -5.72 -23.19 4.12
CA ILE A 107 -5.98 -23.57 5.53
C ILE A 107 -6.38 -25.05 5.63
N LEU A 108 -7.24 -25.54 4.72
CA LEU A 108 -7.64 -26.95 4.71
C LEU A 108 -6.45 -27.88 4.47
N ASP A 109 -5.54 -27.51 3.58
CA ASP A 109 -4.34 -28.29 3.27
C ASP A 109 -3.36 -28.29 4.44
N ASP A 110 -3.12 -27.12 5.06
CA ASP A 110 -2.31 -26.99 6.27
C ASP A 110 -2.85 -27.87 7.41
N ILE A 111 -4.17 -27.93 7.59
CA ILE A 111 -4.83 -28.78 8.58
C ILE A 111 -4.59 -30.26 8.30
N LYS A 112 -4.81 -30.70 7.05
CA LYS A 112 -4.64 -32.10 6.62
C LYS A 112 -3.20 -32.57 6.76
N GLU A 113 -2.26 -31.72 6.41
CA GLU A 113 -0.83 -32.05 6.41
C GLU A 113 -0.16 -31.78 7.76
N CYS A 114 -0.92 -31.33 8.76
CA CYS A 114 -0.41 -30.97 10.09
C CYS A 114 0.68 -29.89 10.04
N ARG A 115 0.56 -28.93 9.13
CA ARG A 115 1.51 -27.83 8.94
C ARG A 115 0.93 -26.55 9.50
N ASN A 116 1.75 -25.77 10.22
CA ASN A 116 1.42 -24.40 10.68
C ASN A 116 0.16 -24.22 11.56
N CYS A 117 -0.62 -25.27 11.84
CA CYS A 117 -1.90 -25.25 12.56
C CYS A 117 -1.89 -26.08 13.85
N PHE A 118 -0.76 -26.16 14.55
CA PHE A 118 -0.59 -27.00 15.75
C PHE A 118 -1.61 -26.71 16.85
N LEU A 119 -1.93 -25.43 17.10
CA LEU A 119 -2.90 -25.05 18.15
C LEU A 119 -4.32 -25.54 17.84
N LEU A 120 -4.67 -25.64 16.56
CA LEU A 120 -5.99 -26.09 16.14
C LEU A 120 -6.18 -27.59 16.37
N LYS A 121 -5.10 -28.37 16.31
CA LYS A 121 -5.13 -29.81 16.68
C LYS A 121 -5.18 -30.04 18.17
N GLU A 122 -4.44 -29.23 18.95
CA GLU A 122 -4.44 -29.33 20.42
C GLU A 122 -5.73 -28.78 21.05
N ASN A 123 -6.31 -27.75 20.43
CA ASN A 123 -7.48 -27.04 20.94
C ASN A 123 -8.45 -26.68 19.79
N PRO A 124 -9.25 -27.65 19.31
CA PRO A 124 -10.12 -27.51 18.14
C PRO A 124 -11.39 -26.66 18.42
N LYS A 125 -11.22 -25.46 18.98
CA LYS A 125 -12.32 -24.51 19.23
C LYS A 125 -12.60 -23.66 17.99
N PRO A 126 -13.87 -23.28 17.72
CA PRO A 126 -14.23 -22.44 16.57
C PRO A 126 -13.44 -21.11 16.52
N PHE A 127 -13.16 -20.54 17.68
CA PHE A 127 -12.35 -19.33 17.78
C PHE A 127 -10.90 -19.52 17.32
N ILE A 128 -10.29 -20.68 17.58
CA ILE A 128 -8.91 -20.94 17.12
C ILE A 128 -8.87 -21.01 15.59
N LEU A 129 -9.92 -21.53 14.96
CA LEU A 129 -10.04 -21.48 13.50
C LEU A 129 -10.18 -20.04 13.01
N LEU A 130 -11.01 -19.21 13.66
CA LEU A 130 -11.09 -17.78 13.34
C LEU A 130 -9.72 -17.11 13.45
N TYR A 131 -8.95 -17.42 14.49
CA TYR A 131 -7.59 -16.91 14.67
C TYR A 131 -6.70 -17.22 13.46
N TYR A 132 -6.71 -18.46 12.97
CA TYR A 132 -5.94 -18.84 11.79
C TYR A 132 -6.42 -18.17 10.50
N ILE A 133 -7.74 -18.00 10.33
CA ILE A 133 -8.30 -17.28 9.19
C ILE A 133 -7.83 -15.83 9.19
N ILE A 134 -7.96 -15.11 10.32
CA ILE A 134 -7.51 -13.72 10.45
C ILE A 134 -5.99 -13.63 10.26
N ASP A 135 -5.22 -14.54 10.85
CA ASP A 135 -3.76 -14.56 10.71
C ASP A 135 -3.31 -14.68 9.25
N ARG A 136 -3.93 -15.59 8.49
CA ARG A 136 -3.66 -15.76 7.06
C ARG A 136 -4.04 -14.52 6.25
N ILE A 137 -5.18 -13.89 6.56
CA ILE A 137 -5.58 -12.63 5.92
C ILE A 137 -4.54 -11.53 6.20
N ILE A 138 -4.05 -11.42 7.43
CA ILE A 138 -3.01 -10.44 7.79
C ILE A 138 -1.73 -10.69 6.98
N ILE A 139 -1.28 -11.95 6.88
CA ILE A 139 -0.07 -12.31 6.13
C ILE A 139 -0.23 -11.95 4.65
N LYS A 140 -1.32 -12.36 4.00
CA LYS A 140 -1.57 -12.05 2.58
C LYS A 140 -1.69 -10.54 2.33
N ASN A 141 -2.34 -9.81 3.23
CA ASN A 141 -2.42 -8.35 3.12
C ASN A 141 -1.04 -7.68 3.29
N TYR A 142 -0.16 -8.25 4.13
CA TYR A 142 1.22 -7.80 4.25
C TYR A 142 2.03 -8.04 2.97
N GLU A 143 1.86 -9.19 2.32
CA GLU A 143 2.50 -9.49 1.02
C GLU A 143 2.15 -8.45 -0.06
N VAL A 144 0.90 -7.98 -0.08
CA VAL A 144 0.47 -6.91 -0.98
C VAL A 144 1.21 -5.59 -0.67
N ILE A 145 1.36 -5.24 0.60
CA ILE A 145 2.13 -4.03 1.01
C ILE A 145 3.59 -4.16 0.56
N ALA A 146 4.24 -5.29 0.84
CA ALA A 146 5.63 -5.54 0.47
C ALA A 146 5.86 -5.49 -1.06
N THR A 147 4.85 -5.89 -1.84
CA THR A 147 4.90 -5.78 -3.31
C THR A 147 4.89 -4.30 -3.76
N LEU A 148 4.03 -3.47 -3.17
CA LEU A 148 4.01 -2.04 -3.46
C LEU A 148 5.25 -1.29 -2.96
N GLU A 149 5.83 -1.72 -1.84
CA GLU A 149 7.11 -1.23 -1.34
C GLU A 149 8.22 -1.48 -2.36
N THR A 150 8.29 -2.71 -2.90
CA THR A 150 9.25 -3.05 -3.96
C THR A 150 9.03 -2.24 -5.25
N GLU A 151 7.79 -1.85 -5.57
CA GLU A 151 7.51 -0.95 -6.70
C GLU A 151 7.92 0.50 -6.40
N ALA A 152 7.73 0.98 -5.18
CA ALA A 152 8.17 2.30 -4.75
C ALA A 152 9.70 2.43 -4.83
N ASP A 153 10.45 1.43 -4.36
CA ASP A 153 11.91 1.38 -4.41
C ASP A 153 12.44 1.47 -5.86
N LYS A 154 11.77 0.78 -6.80
CA LYS A 154 12.15 0.84 -8.21
C LYS A 154 12.00 2.25 -8.78
N ILE A 155 10.88 2.90 -8.48
CA ILE A 155 10.61 4.28 -8.91
C ILE A 155 11.66 5.23 -8.31
N GLU A 156 12.00 5.08 -7.04
CA GLU A 156 13.04 5.89 -6.39
C GLU A 156 14.38 5.78 -7.12
N ILE A 157 14.83 4.54 -7.39
CA ILE A 157 16.09 4.29 -8.11
C ILE A 157 16.06 4.92 -9.51
N ASP A 158 14.95 4.84 -10.22
CA ASP A 158 14.82 5.37 -11.57
C ASP A 158 14.77 6.90 -11.60
N ILE A 159 14.18 7.53 -10.58
CA ILE A 159 14.22 8.99 -10.37
C ILE A 159 15.65 9.46 -10.15
N LEU A 160 16.42 8.77 -9.30
CA LEU A 160 17.81 9.15 -9.00
C LEU A 160 18.74 9.01 -10.22
N LYS A 161 18.46 8.06 -11.12
CA LYS A 161 19.22 7.90 -12.37
C LYS A 161 18.85 8.94 -13.41
N GLU A 162 17.56 9.08 -13.70
CA GLU A 162 17.07 10.01 -14.70
C GLU A 162 15.62 10.42 -14.39
N PRO A 163 15.40 11.59 -13.78
CA PRO A 163 14.05 12.05 -13.51
C PRO A 163 13.34 12.40 -14.81
N LYS A 164 12.17 11.79 -15.03
CA LYS A 164 11.25 11.97 -16.16
C LYS A 164 9.87 12.37 -15.65
N HIS A 165 9.10 13.08 -16.46
CA HIS A 165 7.74 13.46 -16.09
C HIS A 165 6.82 12.25 -15.83
N GLU A 166 7.04 11.11 -16.49
CA GLU A 166 6.25 9.88 -16.32
C GLU A 166 6.28 9.35 -14.87
N HIS A 167 7.38 9.58 -14.13
CA HIS A 167 7.53 9.15 -12.74
C HIS A 167 6.48 9.76 -11.81
N ILE A 168 5.93 10.94 -12.11
CA ILE A 168 4.87 11.53 -11.29
C ILE A 168 3.57 10.73 -11.37
N ASP A 169 3.27 10.16 -12.54
CA ASP A 169 2.06 9.38 -12.76
C ASP A 169 2.17 8.04 -12.04
N GLU A 170 3.36 7.43 -12.03
CA GLU A 170 3.66 6.21 -11.28
C GLU A 170 3.56 6.42 -9.76
N ILE A 171 4.12 7.51 -9.23
CA ILE A 171 3.97 7.88 -7.80
C ILE A 171 2.49 8.09 -7.45
N ILE A 172 1.74 8.83 -8.28
CA ILE A 172 0.31 9.09 -8.05
C ILE A 172 -0.48 7.77 -8.08
N TYR A 173 -0.13 6.87 -9.00
CA TYR A 173 -0.73 5.54 -9.11
C TYR A 173 -0.48 4.72 -7.84
N LEU A 174 0.76 4.57 -7.39
CA LEU A 174 1.08 3.83 -6.15
C LEU A 174 0.34 4.42 -4.95
N ARG A 175 0.33 5.76 -4.82
CA ARG A 175 -0.41 6.43 -3.75
C ARG A 175 -1.90 6.10 -3.75
N ARG A 176 -2.51 5.94 -4.94
CA ARG A 176 -3.92 5.50 -5.05
C ARG A 176 -4.09 4.05 -4.59
N GLN A 177 -3.16 3.15 -4.92
CA GLN A 177 -3.20 1.76 -4.46
C GLN A 177 -3.05 1.67 -2.93
N VAL A 178 -2.09 2.40 -2.36
CA VAL A 178 -1.89 2.47 -0.90
C VAL A 178 -3.13 3.02 -0.19
N TYR A 179 -3.80 4.02 -0.76
CA TYR A 179 -5.06 4.52 -0.21
C TYR A 179 -6.17 3.46 -0.22
N ARG A 180 -6.25 2.63 -1.27
CA ARG A 180 -7.21 1.50 -1.32
C ARG A 180 -6.91 0.49 -0.22
N ILE A 181 -5.64 0.11 -0.04
CA ILE A 181 -5.21 -0.78 1.04
C ILE A 181 -5.63 -0.20 2.40
N ARG A 182 -5.34 1.09 2.64
CA ARG A 182 -5.69 1.77 3.88
C ARG A 182 -7.18 1.70 4.19
N LYS A 183 -8.04 1.91 3.19
CA LYS A 183 -9.50 1.80 3.35
C LYS A 183 -9.94 0.44 3.93
N TYR A 184 -9.28 -0.64 3.54
CA TYR A 184 -9.64 -2.01 3.98
C TYR A 184 -8.91 -2.46 5.25
N ILE A 185 -7.68 -1.97 5.50
CA ILE A 185 -6.89 -2.35 6.67
C ILE A 185 -7.27 -1.56 7.92
N THR A 186 -7.58 -0.26 7.81
CA THR A 186 -7.87 0.58 8.98
C THR A 186 -9.00 0.02 9.88
N PRO A 187 -10.12 -0.52 9.35
CA PRO A 187 -11.16 -1.12 10.19
C PRO A 187 -10.71 -2.36 10.97
N LEU A 188 -9.65 -3.06 10.55
CA LEU A 188 -9.12 -4.22 11.27
C LEU A 188 -8.67 -3.85 12.69
N ARG A 189 -8.23 -2.60 12.92
CA ARG A 189 -7.90 -2.11 14.26
C ARG A 189 -9.08 -2.23 15.22
N TYR A 190 -10.23 -1.74 14.77
CA TYR A 190 -11.46 -1.81 15.55
C TYR A 190 -11.90 -3.25 15.78
N ILE A 191 -11.69 -4.13 14.81
CA ILE A 191 -11.95 -5.56 14.95
C ILE A 191 -11.03 -6.18 16.02
N GLY A 192 -9.73 -5.88 15.99
CA GLY A 192 -8.78 -6.36 16.99
C GLY A 192 -9.13 -5.90 18.41
N ASP A 193 -9.42 -4.61 18.59
CA ASP A 193 -9.85 -4.04 19.87
C ASP A 193 -11.16 -4.66 20.37
N SER A 194 -12.12 -4.84 19.46
CA SER A 194 -13.42 -5.46 19.75
C SER A 194 -13.29 -6.92 20.20
N LEU A 195 -12.42 -7.70 19.54
CA LEU A 195 -12.14 -9.09 19.91
C LEU A 195 -11.49 -9.20 21.29
N ILE A 196 -10.71 -8.20 21.71
CA ILE A 196 -10.15 -8.12 23.07
C ILE A 196 -11.24 -7.77 24.08
N SER A 197 -12.10 -6.79 23.77
CA SER A 197 -13.20 -6.38 24.66
C SER A 197 -14.18 -7.53 24.93
N ASN A 198 -14.47 -8.34 23.90
CA ASN A 198 -15.31 -9.53 23.99
C ASN A 198 -16.67 -9.25 24.67
N ASP A 199 -17.36 -8.20 24.22
CA ASP A 199 -18.54 -7.63 24.87
C ASP A 199 -19.68 -8.62 25.14
N ASN A 200 -19.83 -9.65 24.28
CA ASN A 200 -20.87 -10.68 24.43
C ASN A 200 -20.38 -11.96 25.13
N ALA A 201 -19.14 -12.00 25.63
CA ALA A 201 -18.53 -13.17 26.26
C ALA A 201 -18.64 -14.45 25.41
N MET A 202 -18.59 -14.31 24.09
CA MET A 202 -18.63 -15.44 23.17
C MET A 202 -17.28 -16.13 23.05
N ILE A 203 -16.21 -15.36 23.20
CA ILE A 203 -14.84 -15.87 23.22
C ILE A 203 -14.54 -16.31 24.66
N GLU A 204 -14.03 -17.53 24.81
CA GLU A 204 -13.65 -18.06 26.12
C GLU A 204 -12.41 -17.34 26.67
N GLU A 205 -12.29 -17.21 28.00
CA GLU A 205 -11.18 -16.49 28.64
C GLU A 205 -9.80 -17.00 28.22
N GLU A 206 -9.66 -18.32 28.07
CA GLU A 206 -8.42 -18.95 27.60
C GLU A 206 -7.99 -18.49 26.20
N CYS A 207 -8.95 -18.06 25.38
CA CYS A 207 -8.74 -17.63 24.01
C CYS A 207 -8.38 -16.15 23.88
N VAL A 208 -8.62 -15.34 24.92
CA VAL A 208 -8.36 -13.88 24.92
C VAL A 208 -6.89 -13.56 24.64
N LYS A 209 -5.96 -14.42 25.09
CA LYS A 209 -4.52 -14.27 24.77
C LYS A 209 -4.22 -14.29 23.27
N TYR A 210 -5.01 -15.02 22.49
CA TYR A 210 -4.87 -15.07 21.04
C TYR A 210 -5.50 -13.82 20.38
N CYS A 211 -6.58 -13.24 20.95
CA CYS A 211 -7.08 -11.92 20.53
C CYS A 211 -6.00 -10.85 20.66
N ILE A 212 -5.28 -10.83 21.79
CA ILE A 212 -4.15 -9.89 22.00
C ILE A 212 -3.06 -10.11 20.95
N THR A 213 -2.75 -11.38 20.65
CA THR A 213 -1.76 -11.72 19.62
C THR A 213 -2.18 -11.25 18.23
N LEU A 214 -3.46 -11.42 17.86
CA LEU A 214 -4.01 -10.90 16.61
C LEU A 214 -3.95 -9.38 16.56
N ASN A 215 -4.33 -8.69 17.64
CA ASN A 215 -4.30 -7.23 17.67
C ASN A 215 -2.87 -6.72 17.46
N ASN A 216 -1.87 -7.34 18.08
CA ASN A 216 -0.46 -7.02 17.85
C ASN A 216 -0.02 -7.26 16.39
N LYS A 217 -0.54 -8.30 15.72
CA LYS A 217 -0.25 -8.55 14.30
C LYS A 217 -0.92 -7.52 13.39
N ILE A 218 -2.14 -7.11 13.72
CA ILE A 218 -2.88 -6.05 13.03
C ILE A 218 -2.15 -4.70 13.16
N GLU A 219 -1.64 -4.37 14.36
CA GLU A 219 -0.83 -3.17 14.58
C GLU A 219 0.46 -3.20 13.74
N LYS A 220 1.16 -4.33 13.67
CA LYS A 220 2.34 -4.47 12.78
C LYS A 220 2.01 -4.25 11.31
N LEU A 221 0.87 -4.77 10.84
CA LEU A 221 0.38 -4.56 9.48
C LEU A 221 0.10 -3.07 9.22
N MET A 222 -0.51 -2.38 10.18
CA MET A 222 -0.76 -0.93 10.08
C MET A 222 0.53 -0.12 10.06
N VAL A 223 1.52 -0.45 10.90
CA VAL A 223 2.83 0.22 10.88
C VAL A 223 3.49 0.07 9.52
N ALA A 224 3.49 -1.14 8.93
CA ALA A 224 4.06 -1.36 7.60
C ALA A 224 3.36 -0.50 6.51
N LEU A 225 2.04 -0.39 6.59
CA LEU A 225 1.28 0.49 5.69
C LEU A 225 1.65 1.97 5.89
N GLU A 226 1.80 2.43 7.14
CA GLU A 226 2.18 3.80 7.45
C GLU A 226 3.60 4.13 6.97
N THR A 227 4.54 3.19 7.13
CA THR A 227 5.90 3.30 6.57
C THR A 227 5.84 3.49 5.06
N LEU A 228 5.10 2.65 4.33
CA LEU A 228 4.95 2.80 2.88
C LEU A 228 4.35 4.16 2.46
N VAL A 229 3.41 4.71 3.24
CA VAL A 229 2.88 6.06 2.99
C VAL A 229 3.95 7.14 3.15
N GLN A 230 4.80 7.01 4.17
CA GLN A 230 5.92 7.93 4.41
C GLN A 230 6.96 7.81 3.30
N ASP A 231 7.33 6.60 2.92
CA ASP A 231 8.32 6.35 1.87
C ASP A 231 7.87 6.93 0.52
N LEU A 232 6.62 6.71 0.12
CA LEU A 232 6.07 7.35 -1.09
C LEU A 232 6.09 8.88 -1.04
N SER A 233 6.00 9.47 0.16
CA SER A 233 6.12 10.92 0.34
C SER A 233 7.58 11.37 0.15
N LEU A 234 8.53 10.62 0.69
CA LEU A 234 9.98 10.86 0.51
C LEU A 234 10.39 10.70 -0.95
N VAL A 235 9.91 9.67 -1.65
CA VAL A 235 10.15 9.47 -3.10
C VAL A 235 9.66 10.66 -3.91
N ARG A 236 8.49 11.20 -3.56
CA ARG A 236 7.96 12.41 -4.21
C ARG A 236 8.83 13.63 -3.94
N GLU A 237 9.30 13.82 -2.71
CA GLU A 237 10.21 14.93 -2.37
C GLU A 237 11.55 14.79 -3.10
N ALA A 238 12.09 13.58 -3.21
CA ALA A 238 13.29 13.29 -3.98
C ALA A 238 13.10 13.62 -5.47
N PHE A 239 11.94 13.25 -6.06
CA PHE A 239 11.59 13.63 -7.43
C PHE A 239 11.57 15.15 -7.63
N GLU A 240 10.88 15.89 -6.75
CA GLU A 240 10.79 17.35 -6.84
C GLU A 240 12.18 18.00 -6.70
N SER A 241 13.03 17.47 -5.81
CA SER A 241 14.42 17.89 -5.64
C SER A 241 15.26 17.66 -6.90
N GLU A 242 15.17 16.48 -7.51
CA GLU A 242 15.93 16.14 -8.72
C GLU A 242 15.49 16.95 -9.95
N ILE A 243 14.18 17.19 -10.10
CA ILE A 243 13.67 18.12 -11.13
C ILE A 243 14.22 19.53 -10.88
N SER A 244 14.20 20.02 -9.64
CA SER A 244 14.77 21.31 -9.28
C SER A 244 16.27 21.38 -9.61
N ASN A 245 17.04 20.33 -9.30
CA ASN A 245 18.46 20.25 -9.64
C ASN A 245 18.69 20.36 -11.15
N LYS A 246 17.96 19.59 -11.97
CA LYS A 246 18.04 19.69 -13.44
C LYS A 246 17.69 21.09 -13.94
N THR A 247 16.63 21.70 -13.42
CA THR A 247 16.27 23.07 -13.83
C THR A 247 17.36 24.08 -13.44
N ASN A 248 17.97 23.94 -12.28
CA ASN A 248 19.09 24.77 -11.84
C ASN A 248 20.33 24.58 -12.73
N GLU A 249 20.62 23.36 -13.19
CA GLU A 249 21.70 23.10 -14.14
C GLU A 249 21.46 23.77 -15.50
N LEU A 250 20.24 23.65 -16.04
CA LEU A 250 19.87 24.34 -17.28
C LEU A 250 19.98 25.87 -17.13
N MET A 251 19.54 26.43 -16.00
CA MET A 251 19.67 27.85 -15.70
C MET A 251 21.14 28.28 -15.59
N LYS A 252 22.05 27.45 -15.04
CA LYS A 252 23.50 27.73 -15.04
C LYS A 252 24.05 27.81 -16.46
N VAL A 253 23.65 26.91 -17.36
CA VAL A 253 24.09 26.91 -18.77
C VAL A 253 23.63 28.18 -19.47
N PHE A 254 22.35 28.54 -19.36
CA PHE A 254 21.84 29.78 -19.97
C PHE A 254 22.48 31.04 -19.37
N THR A 255 22.73 31.06 -18.06
CA THR A 255 23.41 32.16 -17.38
C THR A 255 24.85 32.31 -17.88
N LEU A 256 25.56 31.20 -18.09
CA LEU A 256 26.92 31.18 -18.64
C LEU A 256 26.93 31.75 -20.06
N ILE A 257 26.03 31.29 -20.93
CA ILE A 257 25.89 31.80 -22.30
C ILE A 257 25.59 33.31 -22.25
N ALA A 258 24.58 33.74 -21.49
CA ALA A 258 24.21 35.14 -21.38
C ALA A 258 25.36 36.01 -20.82
N THR A 259 26.08 35.55 -19.81
CA THR A 259 27.19 36.31 -19.21
C THR A 259 28.35 36.51 -20.19
N ILE A 260 28.59 35.55 -21.08
CA ILE A 260 29.62 35.69 -22.13
C ILE A 260 29.14 36.63 -23.25
N PHE A 261 27.90 36.46 -23.71
CA PHE A 261 27.38 37.19 -24.87
C PHE A 261 26.91 38.61 -24.56
N LEU A 262 26.36 38.91 -23.38
CA LEU A 262 25.81 40.23 -23.07
C LEU A 262 26.86 41.35 -23.13
N PRO A 263 28.04 41.24 -22.46
CA PRO A 263 29.08 42.26 -22.56
C PRO A 263 29.67 42.35 -23.98
N ALA A 264 29.88 41.20 -24.64
CA ALA A 264 30.39 41.16 -26.01
C ALA A 264 29.43 41.83 -27.02
N SER A 265 28.13 41.59 -26.85
CA SER A 265 27.07 42.21 -27.65
C SER A 265 26.97 43.70 -27.37
N LEU A 266 27.11 44.12 -26.11
CA LEU A 266 27.13 45.54 -25.75
C LEU A 266 28.31 46.26 -26.41
N ILE A 267 29.52 45.70 -26.32
CA ILE A 267 30.71 46.27 -26.98
C ILE A 267 30.49 46.36 -28.49
N THR A 268 30.07 45.27 -29.11
CA THR A 268 29.81 45.24 -30.56
C THR A 268 28.71 46.23 -30.97
N SER A 269 27.67 46.40 -30.14
CA SER A 269 26.60 47.36 -30.39
C SER A 269 27.11 48.79 -30.32
N ILE A 270 27.88 49.16 -29.28
CA ILE A 270 28.47 50.49 -29.12
C ILE A 270 29.35 50.85 -30.33
N TYR A 271 30.22 49.93 -30.74
CA TYR A 271 31.11 50.14 -31.88
C TYR A 271 30.41 49.98 -33.25
N GLY A 272 29.22 49.38 -33.29
CA GLY A 272 28.34 49.32 -34.46
C GLY A 272 27.48 50.58 -34.66
N MET A 273 27.50 51.51 -33.70
CA MET A 273 26.86 52.82 -33.84
C MET A 273 27.73 53.74 -34.71
N ASN A 274 27.09 54.54 -35.57
CA ASN A 274 27.76 55.48 -36.47
C ASN A 274 28.28 56.73 -35.72
N PHE A 275 29.28 56.56 -34.85
CA PHE A 275 29.97 57.66 -34.18
C PHE A 275 31.30 57.96 -34.86
N ASP A 276 31.53 59.24 -35.21
CA ASP A 276 32.71 59.66 -35.96
C ASP A 276 34.03 59.63 -35.15
N ASN A 277 33.97 59.66 -33.82
CA ASN A 277 35.15 59.83 -32.94
C ASN A 277 35.20 58.84 -31.76
N LEU A 278 35.02 57.53 -31.99
CA LEU A 278 35.23 56.53 -30.95
C LEU A 278 36.72 56.09 -30.86
N PRO A 279 37.44 56.38 -29.76
CA PRO A 279 38.75 55.77 -29.51
C PRO A 279 38.54 54.28 -29.16
N PRO A 280 39.25 53.28 -29.70
CA PRO A 280 40.47 53.22 -30.54
C PRO A 280 40.23 52.97 -32.05
N MET A 281 39.01 53.21 -32.56
CA MET A 281 38.62 52.88 -33.94
C MET A 281 39.36 53.70 -35.01
N GLN A 282 39.89 54.87 -34.62
CA GLN A 282 40.71 55.75 -35.45
C GLN A 282 42.11 55.17 -35.75
N HIS A 283 42.55 54.16 -35.01
CA HIS A 283 43.83 53.49 -35.24
C HIS A 283 43.67 52.39 -36.32
N PRO A 284 44.64 52.17 -37.23
CA PRO A 284 44.55 51.13 -38.27
C PRO A 284 44.38 49.69 -37.74
N LYS A 285 44.65 49.47 -36.44
CA LYS A 285 44.42 48.18 -35.74
C LYS A 285 43.29 48.25 -34.70
N GLY A 286 42.46 49.29 -34.72
CA GLY A 286 41.39 49.52 -33.73
C GLY A 286 40.43 48.35 -33.59
N CYS A 287 39.99 47.77 -34.72
CA CYS A 287 39.14 46.58 -34.74
C CYS A 287 39.78 45.37 -34.01
N LEU A 288 41.06 45.12 -34.24
CA LEU A 288 41.83 44.06 -33.57
C LEU A 288 41.91 44.29 -32.04
N TYR A 289 42.08 45.54 -31.60
CA TYR A 289 42.12 45.86 -30.17
C TYR A 289 40.77 45.63 -29.47
N VAL A 290 39.65 46.04 -30.10
CA VAL A 290 38.29 45.83 -29.55
C VAL A 290 37.95 44.35 -29.48
N LEU A 291 38.28 43.57 -30.53
CA LEU A 291 38.10 42.13 -30.54
C LEU A 291 38.95 41.43 -29.46
N GLY A 292 40.22 41.80 -29.34
CA GLY A 292 41.11 41.25 -28.32
C GLY A 292 40.63 41.56 -26.90
N PHE A 293 40.19 42.79 -26.64
CA PHE A 293 39.64 43.20 -25.35
C PHE A 293 38.37 42.43 -25.01
N THR A 294 37.44 42.29 -25.97
CA THR A 294 36.20 41.52 -25.80
C THR A 294 36.51 40.06 -25.50
N PHE A 295 37.45 39.46 -26.22
CA PHE A 295 37.88 38.09 -26.00
C PHE A 295 38.50 37.87 -24.61
N VAL A 296 39.34 38.80 -24.15
CA VAL A 296 39.93 38.76 -22.79
C VAL A 296 38.84 38.85 -21.71
N ILE A 297 37.84 39.73 -21.87
CA ILE A 297 36.70 39.80 -20.94
C ILE A 297 35.94 38.48 -20.91
N SER A 298 35.62 37.91 -22.07
CA SER A 298 34.91 36.63 -22.15
C SER A 298 35.70 35.52 -21.46
N LEU A 299 37.00 35.40 -21.71
CA LEU A 299 37.86 34.43 -21.03
C LEU A 299 37.94 34.67 -19.52
N PHE A 300 38.02 35.92 -19.09
CA PHE A 300 38.04 36.28 -17.68
C PHE A 300 36.74 35.87 -16.97
N LEU A 301 35.59 36.10 -17.60
CA LEU A 301 34.28 35.68 -17.07
C LEU A 301 34.18 34.15 -16.98
N VAL A 302 34.62 33.41 -18.00
CA VAL A 302 34.68 31.93 -17.97
C VAL A 302 35.58 31.46 -16.84
N TYR A 303 36.74 32.07 -16.65
CA TYR A 303 37.66 31.75 -15.56
C TYR A 303 37.02 31.99 -14.17
N LEU A 304 36.30 33.10 -13.98
CA LEU A 304 35.58 33.38 -12.74
C LEU A 304 34.50 32.33 -12.45
N PHE A 305 33.75 31.89 -13.47
CA PHE A 305 32.72 30.85 -13.32
C PHE A 305 33.33 29.50 -12.93
N LYS A 306 34.44 29.10 -13.58
CA LYS A 306 35.19 27.89 -13.20
C LYS A 306 35.67 27.95 -11.74
N ARG A 307 36.24 29.09 -11.33
CA ARG A 307 36.74 29.25 -9.96
C ARG A 307 35.64 29.15 -8.90
N LYS A 308 34.42 29.59 -9.22
CA LYS A 308 33.27 29.50 -8.31
C LYS A 308 32.62 28.10 -8.24
N LYS A 309 33.14 27.09 -8.96
CA LYS A 309 32.54 25.75 -9.08
C LYS A 309 31.10 25.79 -9.61
N TRP A 310 30.80 26.80 -10.42
CA TRP A 310 29.54 26.85 -11.18
C TRP A 310 29.65 26.06 -12.49
N LEU A 311 30.86 25.59 -12.79
CA LEU A 311 31.31 24.79 -13.93
C LEU A 311 32.01 23.54 -13.41
#